data_AF-A0A496WH14-F1
#
_entry.id   AF-A0A496WH14-F1
#
_cell.length_a   1.000
_cell.length_b   1.000
_cell.length_c   1.000
_cell.angle_alpha   90.00
_cell.angle_beta   90.00
_cell.angle_gamma   90.00
#
_symmetry.space_group_name_H-M   'P 1'
#
loop_
_entity.id
_entity.type
_entity.pdbx_description
1 polymer ?
#
loop_
_entity_poly.entity_id
_entity_poly.type
_entity_poly.pdbx_seq_one_letter_code
_entity_poly.pdbx_strand_id
1 'polypeptide(L)' 'MGFGGISIWSLLLVLVIVVLLFGTKKLRNVGGDLGGAIKNFKKSVKEEEADNAAKKSEEDASIIEGTASEVKDNDKVS' A
#
# COMPACT_ATOMS: atom_id res chain seq x y z
N MET A 1 24.43 -14.44 5.34
CA MET A 1 24.21 -15.39 4.23
C MET A 1 22.77 -15.20 3.73
N GLY A 2 22.50 -14.04 3.13
CA GLY A 2 21.15 -13.64 2.72
C GLY A 2 20.78 -14.22 1.37
N PHE A 3 19.49 -14.16 1.01
CA PHE A 3 18.86 -14.62 -0.23
C PHE A 3 19.47 -14.12 -1.56
N GLY A 4 20.59 -13.39 -1.54
CA GLY A 4 21.32 -12.90 -2.73
C GLY A 4 21.96 -13.98 -3.62
N GLY A 5 21.86 -15.26 -3.25
CA GLY A 5 22.24 -16.40 -4.08
C GLY A 5 21.09 -17.00 -4.91
N ILE A 6 19.83 -16.64 -4.61
CA ILE A 6 18.68 -17.11 -5.39
C ILE A 6 18.54 -16.19 -6.60
N SER A 7 19.34 -16.47 -7.62
CA SER A 7 19.27 -15.77 -8.89
C SER A 7 17.89 -15.98 -9.52
N ILE A 8 17.30 -14.92 -10.07
CA ILE A 8 15.97 -14.96 -10.72
C ILE A 8 15.90 -16.09 -11.78
N TRP A 9 17.03 -16.39 -12.41
CA TRP A 9 17.22 -17.47 -13.38
C TRP A 9 17.01 -18.86 -12.79
N SER A 10 17.46 -19.09 -11.56
CA SER A 10 17.26 -20.37 -10.86
C SER A 10 15.77 -20.59 -10.53
N LEU A 11 15.07 -19.52 -10.12
CA LEU A 11 13.65 -19.58 -9.80
C LEU A 11 12.80 -19.90 -11.04
N LEU A 12 13.14 -19.29 -12.19
CA LEU A 12 12.47 -19.58 -13.47
C LEU A 12 12.69 -21.02 -13.92
N LEU A 13 13.91 -21.56 -13.81
CA LEU A 13 14.20 -22.95 -14.18
C LEU A 13 13.38 -23.92 -13.32
N VAL A 14 13.33 -23.70 -12.01
CA VAL A 14 12.52 -24.51 -11.09
C VAL A 14 11.04 -24.39 -11.41
N LEU A 15 10.55 -23.18 -11.69
CA LEU A 15 9.16 -22.94 -12.07
C LEU A 15 8.76 -23.72 -13.33
N VAL A 16 9.63 -23.76 -14.35
CA VAL A 16 9.38 -24.56 -15.57
C VAL A 16 9.23 -26.04 -15.22
N ILE A 17 10.12 -26.60 -14.39
CA ILE A 17 10.05 -28.00 -13.96
C ILE A 17 8.75 -28.28 -13.21
N VAL A 18 8.38 -27.41 -12.26
CA VAL A 18 7.12 -27.54 -11.51
C VAL A 18 5.91 -27.52 -12.45
N VAL A 19 5.88 -26.60 -13.41
CA VAL A 19 4.79 -26.51 -14.41
C VAL A 19 4.71 -27.79 -15.25
N LEU A 20 5.84 -28.39 -15.62
CA LEU A 20 5.87 -29.64 -16.38
C LEU A 20 5.39 -30.84 -15.54
N LEU A 21 5.76 -30.91 -14.26
CA LEU A 21 5.35 -31.99 -13.35
C LEU A 21 3.86 -31.94 -13.02
N PHE A 22 3.35 -30.75 -12.68
CA PHE A 22 1.96 -30.58 -12.27
C PHE A 22 1.02 -30.35 -13.46
N GLY A 23 1.57 -29.96 -14.61
CA GLY A 23 0.83 -29.53 -15.80
C GLY A 23 0.19 -28.15 -15.63
N THR A 24 0.03 -27.42 -16.74
CA THR A 24 -0.59 -26.09 -16.75
C THR A 24 -2.05 -26.11 -16.32
N LYS A 25 -2.77 -27.22 -16.53
CA LYS A 25 -4.19 -27.35 -16.20
C LYS A 25 -4.45 -27.31 -14.69
N LYS A 26 -3.61 -27.99 -13.91
CA LYS A 26 -3.72 -28.01 -12.44
C LYS A 26 -3.26 -26.68 -11.84
N LEU A 27 -2.16 -26.14 -12.37
CA LEU A 27 -1.63 -24.85 -11.95
C LEU A 27 -2.56 -23.68 -12.27
N ARG A 28 -3.29 -23.72 -13.39
CA ARG A 28 -4.30 -22.69 -13.75
C ARG A 28 -5.54 -22.76 -12.86
N ASN A 29 -5.99 -23.96 -12.50
CA ASN A 29 -7.16 -24.13 -11.64
C ASN A 29 -6.86 -23.54 -10.25
N VAL A 30 -5.78 -24.00 -9.60
CA VAL A 30 -5.37 -23.51 -8.27
C VAL A 30 -4.85 -22.07 -8.32
N GLY A 31 -4.14 -21.69 -9.38
CA GLY A 31 -3.62 -20.34 -9.57
C GLY A 31 -4.69 -19.31 -9.86
N GLY A 32 -5.84 -19.70 -10.43
CA GLY A 32 -7.00 -18.83 -10.58
C GLY A 32 -7.59 -18.40 -9.24
N ASP A 33 -7.81 -19.37 -8.34
CA ASP A 33 -8.37 -19.13 -7.01
C ASP A 33 -7.41 -18.30 -6.13
N LEU A 34 -6.14 -18.69 -6.08
CA LEU A 34 -5.10 -17.96 -5.34
C LEU A 34 -4.83 -16.58 -5.94
N GLY A 35 -4.78 -16.48 -7.27
CA GLY A 35 -4.56 -15.23 -7.98
C GLY A 35 -5.71 -14.24 -7.78
N GLY A 36 -6.96 -14.73 -7.75
CA GLY A 36 -8.14 -13.92 -7.42
C GLY A 36 -8.08 -13.35 -6.01
N ALA A 37 -7.74 -14.17 -5.01
CA ALA A 37 -7.60 -13.73 -3.63
C ALA A 37 -6.50 -12.66 -3.47
N ILE A 38 -5.31 -12.89 -4.04
CA ILE A 38 -4.19 -11.94 -3.98
C ILE A 38 -4.51 -10.64 -4.74
N LYS A 39 -5.23 -10.71 -5.87
CA LYS A 39 -5.63 -9.51 -6.64
C LYS A 39 -6.57 -8.62 -5.83
N ASN A 40 -7.55 -9.21 -5.15
CA ASN A 40 -8.47 -8.46 -4.28
C ASN A 40 -7.72 -7.87 -3.08
N PHE A 41 -6.85 -8.64 -2.43
CA PHE A 41 -6.01 -8.13 -1.34
C PHE A 41 -5.16 -6.92 -1.76
N LYS A 42 -4.46 -7.01 -2.91
CA LYS A 42 -3.67 -5.89 -3.45
C LYS A 42 -4.54 -4.67 -3.81
N LYS A 43 -5.79 -4.89 -4.22
CA LYS A 43 -6.73 -3.81 -4.53
C LYS A 43 -7.17 -3.08 -3.26
N SER A 44 -7.56 -3.82 -2.22
CA SER A 44 -7.94 -3.27 -0.93
C SER A 44 -6.80 -2.48 -0.28
N VAL A 45 -5.59 -3.04 -0.25
CA VAL A 45 -4.42 -2.32 0.28
C VAL A 45 -4.13 -1.03 -0.49
N LYS A 46 -4.27 -1.05 -1.81
CA LYS A 46 -4.07 0.16 -2.64
C LYS A 46 -5.18 1.19 -2.45
N GLU A 47 -6.41 0.76 -2.21
CA GLU A 47 -7.54 1.66 -1.89
C GLU A 47 -7.34 2.29 -0.50
N GLU A 48 -6.87 1.53 0.50
CA GLU A 48 -6.52 2.05 1.83
C GLU A 48 -5.33 3.04 1.80
N GLU A 49 -4.32 2.80 0.96
CA GLU A 49 -3.23 3.75 0.72
C GLU A 49 -3.72 5.03 0.01
N ALA A 50 -4.65 4.91 -0.94
CA ALA A 50 -5.22 6.05 -1.64
C ALA A 50 -6.13 6.89 -0.73
N ASP A 51 -6.93 6.26 0.13
CA ASP A 51 -7.74 6.94 1.15
C ASP A 51 -6.87 7.60 2.23
N ASN A 52 -5.74 7.00 2.61
CA ASN A 52 -4.76 7.63 3.49
C ASN A 52 -4.08 8.85 2.83
N ALA A 53 -3.82 8.80 1.53
CA ALA A 53 -3.26 9.93 0.79
C ALA A 53 -4.25 11.10 0.65
N ALA A 54 -5.55 10.83 0.51
CA ALA A 54 -6.60 11.84 0.46
C ALA A 54 -6.85 12.49 1.84
N LYS A 55 -6.84 11.71 2.93
CA LYS A 55 -7.01 12.25 4.29
C LYS A 55 -5.84 13.08 4.80
N LYS A 56 -4.64 12.91 4.25
CA LYS A 56 -3.47 13.73 4.62
C LYS A 56 -3.49 15.14 4.02
N SER A 57 -4.39 15.43 3.07
CA SER A 57 -4.52 16.76 2.47
C SER A 57 -5.52 17.69 3.19
N GLU A 58 -6.31 17.17 4.14
CA GLU A 58 -7.32 17.95 4.86
C GLU A 58 -6.90 18.36 6.28
N GLU A 59 -5.87 17.74 6.86
CA GLU A 59 -5.40 18.07 8.21
C GLU A 59 -4.38 19.23 8.25
N ASP A 60 -3.69 19.53 7.15
CA ASP A 60 -2.73 20.65 7.06
C ASP A 60 -3.40 22.01 6.76
N ALA A 61 -4.67 22.02 6.30
CA ALA A 61 -5.36 23.26 5.92
C ALA A 61 -6.15 23.93 7.07
N SER A 62 -6.35 23.24 8.21
CA SER A 62 -7.17 23.77 9.32
C SER A 62 -6.38 24.41 10.47
N ILE A 63 -5.03 24.37 10.45
CA ILE A 63 -4.19 24.91 11.54
C ILE A 63 -3.78 26.38 11.32
N ILE A 64 -3.98 26.96 10.12
CA ILE A 64 -3.55 28.34 9.82
C ILE A 64 -4.61 29.44 9.96
N GLU A 65 -5.86 29.13 10.35
CA GLU A 65 -6.95 30.13 10.41
C GLU A 65 -7.55 30.36 11.81
N GLY A 66 -6.76 30.15 12.87
CA GLY A 66 -7.23 30.21 14.26
C GLY A 66 -6.42 31.03 15.27
N THR A 67 -5.45 31.87 14.85
CA THR A 67 -4.69 32.69 15.82
C THR A 67 -4.21 34.03 15.27
N ALA A 68 -5.12 34.90 14.85
CA ALA A 68 -4.83 36.33 14.78
C ALA A 68 -6.12 37.16 14.74
N SER A 69 -6.88 37.21 15.84
CA SER A 69 -7.74 38.34 16.24
C SER A 69 -8.53 38.01 17.51
N GLU A 70 -7.98 38.33 18.70
CA GLU A 70 -8.66 38.98 19.83
C GLU A 70 -7.72 39.04 21.04
N VAL A 71 -6.99 40.16 21.17
CA VAL A 71 -6.75 40.80 22.47
C VAL A 71 -6.88 42.29 22.23
N LYS A 72 -8.08 42.81 22.45
CA LYS A 72 -8.31 44.22 22.75
C LYS A 72 -8.90 44.28 24.17
N ASP A 73 -8.50 45.33 24.87
CA ASP A 73 -8.84 45.71 26.25
C ASP A 73 -7.95 45.05 27.32
N ASN A 74 -7.26 45.75 28.23
CA ASN A 74 -7.32 47.15 28.62
C ASN A 74 -6.04 47.44 29.44
N ASP A 75 -5.22 48.43 29.08
CA ASP A 75 -4.36 49.10 30.06
C ASP A 75 -4.03 50.52 29.59
N LYS A 76 -4.83 51.46 30.09
CA LYS A 76 -4.55 52.89 30.05
C LYS A 76 -4.99 53.52 31.36
N VAL A 77 -4.36 53.21 32.49
CA VAL A 77 -4.25 54.14 33.65
C VAL A 77 -2.99 53.83 34.47
N SER A 78 -1.87 54.46 34.12
CA SER A 78 -0.97 55.25 35.00
C SER A 78 0.30 55.63 34.25
#